data_AF-A0A7S0AR62-F1
#
_entry.id   AF-A0A7S0AR62-F1
#
_cell.length_a   1.000
_cell.length_b   1.000
_cell.length_c   1.000
_cell.angle_alpha   90.00
_cell.angle_beta   90.00
_cell.angle_gamma   90.00
#
_symmetry.space_group_name_H-M   'P 1'
#
loop_
_entity.id
_entity.type
_entity.pdbx_description
1 polymer ?
#
loop_
_entity_poly.entity_id
_entity_poly.type
_entity_poly.pdbx_seq_one_letter_code
_entity_poly.pdbx_strand_id
1 'polypeptide(L)'
;MSDEEDHFLSPYLSKRLPELGLDYETYGPYCLGTVGSESSNGSGDDEDYEELDGILELLQSSSETHSDDEAAWTDLRAEIIRLTAESRNAANVKKSEEVRKVREAEEEKIRQARAEAEAYEKILEEKKAHMDTAEDTEKKKARDALLNRFAYEKEDDGAGDGGKKDVDDGPVSNKDVAAQAQREHVQKVRDESSKGQESKVEARQKNKEAMKLKADKKEERRKKATKGERKR
;
A
#
# COMPACT_ATOMS: atom_id res chain seq x y z
N MET A 1 24.93 -12.66 6.71
CA MET A 1 25.97 -12.69 5.66
C MET A 1 25.51 -11.68 4.64
N SER A 2 26.29 -10.64 4.42
CA SER A 2 25.92 -9.56 3.53
C SER A 2 25.92 -10.12 2.12
N ASP A 3 24.72 -10.32 1.54
CA ASP A 3 24.58 -10.42 0.09
C ASP A 3 24.86 -9.01 -0.44
N GLU A 4 26.14 -8.66 -0.55
CA GLU A 4 26.56 -7.58 -1.43
C GLU A 4 26.23 -8.08 -2.83
N GLU A 5 25.07 -7.67 -3.35
CA GLU A 5 24.76 -7.85 -4.77
C GLU A 5 25.92 -7.23 -5.54
N ASP A 6 26.75 -8.08 -6.16
CA ASP A 6 27.88 -7.66 -6.96
C ASP A 6 27.41 -6.57 -7.94
N HIS A 7 27.94 -5.37 -7.76
CA HIS A 7 27.55 -4.23 -8.58
C HIS A 7 27.75 -4.57 -10.07
N PHE A 8 26.81 -4.18 -10.92
CA PHE A 8 26.81 -4.58 -12.34
C PHE A 8 28.08 -4.16 -13.11
N LEU A 9 28.79 -3.13 -12.63
CA LEU A 9 30.08 -2.67 -13.17
C LEU A 9 31.29 -3.47 -12.68
N SER A 10 31.20 -4.20 -11.57
CA SER A 10 32.33 -4.93 -10.96
C SER A 10 33.04 -5.90 -11.92
N PRO A 11 32.33 -6.71 -12.72
CA PRO A 11 32.96 -7.62 -13.68
C PRO A 11 33.73 -6.92 -14.81
N TYR A 12 33.33 -5.70 -15.15
CA TYR A 12 33.99 -4.89 -16.18
C TYR A 12 35.22 -4.18 -15.60
N LEU A 13 35.05 -3.48 -14.47
CA LEU A 13 36.12 -2.72 -13.82
C LEU A 13 37.27 -3.60 -13.31
N SER A 14 36.97 -4.80 -12.81
CA SER A 14 37.98 -5.77 -12.37
C SER A 14 38.93 -6.23 -13.49
N LYS A 15 38.52 -6.09 -14.74
CA LYS A 15 39.37 -6.38 -15.92
C LYS A 15 40.01 -5.11 -16.47
N ARG A 16 39.22 -4.04 -16.58
CA ARG A 16 39.65 -2.83 -17.29
C ARG A 16 40.60 -1.94 -16.49
N LEU A 17 40.42 -1.83 -15.16
CA LEU A 17 41.31 -1.01 -14.34
C LEU A 17 42.75 -1.53 -14.32
N PRO A 18 43.01 -2.86 -14.16
CA PRO A 18 44.36 -3.39 -14.26
C PRO A 18 45.04 -3.16 -15.62
N GLU A 19 44.28 -3.19 -16.72
CA GLU A 19 44.80 -2.88 -18.06
C GLU A 19 45.31 -1.42 -18.16
N LEU A 20 44.72 -0.51 -17.38
CA LEU A 20 45.13 0.89 -17.27
C LEU A 20 46.21 1.11 -16.19
N GLY A 21 46.76 0.04 -15.62
CA GLY A 21 47.74 0.12 -14.54
C GLY A 21 47.17 0.59 -13.21
N LEU A 22 45.88 0.33 -12.96
CA LEU A 22 45.19 0.69 -11.73
C LEU A 22 44.73 -0.55 -10.99
N ASP A 23 44.87 -0.54 -9.66
CA ASP A 23 44.37 -1.61 -8.81
C ASP A 23 42.85 -1.54 -8.64
N TYR A 24 42.16 -2.65 -8.92
CA TYR A 24 40.69 -2.71 -8.81
C TYR A 24 40.22 -2.53 -7.36
N GLU A 25 40.91 -3.10 -6.37
CA GLU A 25 40.47 -3.03 -4.97
C GLU A 25 40.54 -1.60 -4.43
N THR A 26 41.55 -0.85 -4.86
CA THR A 26 41.73 0.55 -4.49
C THR A 26 40.77 1.46 -5.26
N TYR A 27 40.71 1.31 -6.59
CA TYR A 27 40.07 2.31 -7.46
C TYR A 27 38.63 1.95 -7.87
N GLY A 28 38.29 0.66 -7.90
CA GLY A 28 36.95 0.17 -8.24
C GLY A 28 35.83 0.81 -7.41
N PRO A 29 35.93 0.86 -6.06
CA PRO A 29 34.88 1.43 -5.22
C PRO A 29 34.49 2.87 -5.56
N TYR A 30 35.41 3.68 -6.08
CA TYR A 30 35.10 5.06 -6.50
C TYR A 30 34.12 5.07 -7.67
N CYS A 31 34.35 4.25 -8.70
CA CYS A 31 33.45 4.14 -9.85
C CYS A 31 32.10 3.52 -9.48
N LEU A 32 32.10 2.56 -8.55
CA LEU A 32 30.87 1.89 -8.10
C LEU A 32 29.99 2.81 -7.24
N GLY A 33 30.59 3.75 -6.50
CA GLY A 33 29.87 4.64 -5.58
C GLY A 33 29.06 5.74 -6.28
N THR A 34 29.45 6.12 -7.49
CA THR A 34 28.85 7.26 -8.21
C THR A 34 27.83 6.85 -9.25
N VAL A 35 28.02 5.69 -9.87
CA VAL A 35 27.18 5.28 -11.00
C VAL A 35 26.25 4.14 -10.58
N GLY A 36 24.94 4.38 -10.63
CA GLY A 36 23.94 3.33 -10.42
C GLY A 36 23.63 2.95 -8.97
N SER A 37 24.18 3.70 -8.00
CA SER A 37 23.76 3.59 -6.59
C SER A 37 22.28 3.94 -6.46
N GLU A 38 21.49 3.07 -5.84
CA GLU A 38 20.07 3.36 -5.49
C GLU A 38 19.91 4.63 -4.63
N SER A 39 21.02 5.13 -4.06
CA SER A 39 21.06 6.37 -3.31
C SER A 39 21.23 7.63 -4.18
N SER A 40 21.50 7.51 -5.48
CA SER A 40 21.34 8.63 -6.43
C SER A 40 19.85 8.92 -6.56
N ASN A 41 19.39 9.86 -5.74
CA ASN A 41 18.00 10.26 -5.59
C ASN A 41 17.53 11.07 -6.81
N GLY A 42 17.58 10.50 -8.01
CA GLY A 42 16.90 11.00 -9.21
C GLY A 42 17.16 12.47 -9.54
N SER A 43 18.34 13.03 -9.19
CA SER A 43 18.83 14.18 -9.94
C SER A 43 19.33 13.69 -11.29
N GLY A 44 19.22 14.53 -12.30
CA GLY A 44 19.28 14.12 -13.70
C GLY A 44 20.61 13.45 -14.06
N ASP A 45 20.55 12.62 -15.09
CA ASP A 45 21.69 11.96 -15.75
C ASP A 45 22.95 12.85 -15.82
N ASP A 46 22.79 14.17 -16.00
CA ASP A 46 23.89 15.13 -16.12
C ASP A 46 24.76 15.25 -14.84
N GLU A 47 24.20 15.19 -13.63
CA GLU A 47 24.98 15.32 -12.38
C GLU A 47 25.82 14.07 -12.09
N ASP A 48 25.27 12.88 -12.36
CA ASP A 48 25.97 11.60 -12.17
C ASP A 48 27.17 11.49 -13.15
N TYR A 49 27.07 12.06 -14.36
CA TYR A 49 28.16 12.07 -15.33
C TYR A 49 29.25 13.10 -14.99
N GLU A 50 28.91 14.24 -14.39
CA GLU A 50 29.91 15.21 -13.90
C GLU A 50 30.77 14.60 -12.77
N GLU A 51 30.15 13.84 -11.85
CA GLU A 51 30.88 13.14 -10.79
C GLU A 51 31.76 12.01 -11.34
N LEU A 52 31.24 11.25 -12.33
CA LEU A 52 32.02 10.25 -13.05
C LEU A 52 33.24 10.88 -13.73
N ASP A 53 33.08 12.03 -14.38
CA ASP A 53 34.18 12.73 -15.06
C ASP A 53 35.27 13.14 -14.06
N GLY A 54 34.90 13.66 -12.89
CA GLY A 54 35.88 13.97 -11.83
C GLY A 54 36.62 12.74 -11.29
N ILE A 55 35.96 11.58 -11.23
CA ILE A 55 36.60 10.31 -10.86
C ILE A 55 37.54 9.83 -11.95
N LEU A 56 37.14 9.94 -13.22
CA LEU A 56 37.97 9.57 -14.37
C LEU A 56 39.23 10.43 -14.44
N GLU A 57 39.15 11.73 -14.17
CA GLU A 57 40.32 12.61 -14.06
C GLU A 57 41.27 12.15 -12.94
N LEU A 58 40.73 11.76 -11.79
CA LEU A 58 41.51 11.21 -10.68
C LEU A 58 42.21 9.90 -11.07
N LEU A 59 41.48 8.98 -11.71
CA LEU A 59 42.01 7.70 -12.19
C LEU A 59 43.10 7.91 -13.26
N GLN A 60 42.88 8.84 -14.19
CA GLN A 60 43.85 9.20 -15.22
C GLN A 60 45.14 9.74 -14.62
N SER A 61 45.03 10.65 -13.63
CA SER A 61 46.20 11.18 -12.91
C SER A 61 46.93 10.12 -12.07
N SER A 62 46.22 9.05 -11.69
CA SER A 62 46.76 7.94 -10.90
C SER A 62 47.27 6.78 -11.76
N SER A 63 46.99 6.78 -13.07
CA SER A 63 47.39 5.71 -13.97
C SER A 63 48.89 5.78 -14.22
N GLU A 64 49.56 4.65 -13.99
CA GLU A 64 51.01 4.55 -14.21
C GLU A 64 51.38 4.41 -15.70
N THR A 65 50.43 3.98 -16.53
CA THR A 65 50.72 3.50 -17.90
C THR A 65 49.98 4.24 -19.00
N HIS A 66 48.81 4.82 -18.70
CA HIS A 66 47.89 5.39 -19.68
C HIS A 66 47.43 6.81 -19.31
N SER A 67 48.21 7.55 -18.49
CA SER A 67 47.86 8.92 -18.08
C SER A 67 47.59 9.85 -19.26
N ASP A 68 48.33 9.68 -20.36
CA ASP A 68 48.27 10.54 -21.55
C ASP A 68 47.41 9.93 -22.68
N ASP A 69 46.85 8.73 -22.48
CA ASP A 69 46.03 8.03 -23.47
C ASP A 69 44.55 8.43 -23.34
N GLU A 70 44.22 9.59 -23.90
CA GLU A 70 42.85 10.13 -23.89
C GLU A 70 41.83 9.15 -24.49
N ALA A 71 42.23 8.36 -25.50
CA ALA A 71 41.33 7.41 -26.14
C ALA A 71 40.87 6.34 -25.14
N ALA A 72 41.80 5.79 -24.35
CA ALA A 72 41.48 4.77 -23.35
C ALA A 72 40.48 5.27 -22.28
N TRP A 73 40.58 6.54 -21.87
CA TRP A 73 39.67 7.16 -20.89
C TRP A 73 38.31 7.47 -21.49
N THR A 74 38.26 7.97 -22.72
CA THR A 74 36.99 8.17 -23.43
C THR A 74 36.23 6.86 -23.66
N ASP A 75 36.93 5.78 -23.98
CA ASP A 75 36.36 4.45 -24.11
C ASP A 75 35.85 3.91 -22.77
N LEU A 76 36.65 4.06 -21.70
CA LEU A 76 36.24 3.67 -20.34
C LEU A 76 34.95 4.39 -19.93
N ARG A 77 34.88 5.70 -20.15
CA ARG A 77 33.70 6.54 -19.89
C ARG A 77 32.49 6.06 -20.65
N ALA A 78 32.61 5.91 -21.97
CA ALA A 78 31.50 5.50 -22.83
C ALA A 78 30.93 4.14 -22.40
N GLU A 79 31.80 3.22 -22.02
CA GLU A 79 31.41 1.87 -21.62
C GLU A 79 30.72 1.84 -20.24
N ILE A 80 31.21 2.63 -19.26
CA ILE A 80 30.53 2.79 -17.96
C ILE A 80 29.12 3.34 -18.16
N ILE A 81 28.96 4.36 -19.01
CA ILE A 81 27.66 4.96 -19.34
C ILE A 81 26.75 3.92 -20.01
N ARG A 82 27.26 3.18 -20.99
CA ARG A 82 26.51 2.13 -21.71
C ARG A 82 25.99 1.06 -20.77
N LEU A 83 26.86 0.50 -19.93
CA LEU A 83 26.50 -0.55 -18.97
C LEU A 83 25.48 -0.05 -17.94
N THR A 84 25.57 1.21 -17.55
CA THR A 84 24.63 1.84 -16.61
C THR A 84 23.25 1.99 -17.22
N ALA A 85 23.17 2.46 -18.47
CA ALA A 85 21.92 2.54 -19.21
C ALA A 85 21.30 1.15 -19.39
N GLU A 86 22.11 0.13 -19.70
CA GLU A 86 21.64 -1.26 -19.84
C GLU A 86 21.10 -1.83 -18.54
N SER A 87 21.80 -1.64 -17.42
CA SER A 87 21.36 -2.06 -16.09
C SER A 87 20.04 -1.39 -15.70
N ARG A 88 19.93 -0.06 -15.90
CA ARG A 88 18.71 0.71 -15.62
C ARG A 88 17.54 0.23 -16.48
N ASN A 89 17.78 -0.06 -17.75
CA ASN A 89 16.77 -0.60 -18.65
C ASN A 89 16.32 -2.01 -18.22
N ALA A 90 17.26 -2.89 -17.86
CA ALA A 90 16.94 -4.22 -17.37
C ALA A 90 16.11 -4.18 -16.07
N ALA A 91 16.47 -3.29 -15.13
CA ALA A 91 15.71 -3.06 -13.91
C ALA A 91 14.29 -2.55 -14.20
N ASN A 92 14.14 -1.60 -15.13
CA ASN A 92 12.83 -1.10 -15.55
C ASN A 92 11.97 -2.19 -16.20
N VAL A 93 12.56 -3.04 -17.05
CA VAL A 93 11.85 -4.18 -17.67
C VAL A 93 11.39 -5.15 -16.59
N LYS A 94 12.28 -5.59 -15.69
CA LYS A 94 11.94 -6.50 -14.60
C LYS A 94 10.81 -5.95 -13.72
N LYS A 95 10.90 -4.67 -13.33
CA LYS A 95 9.85 -3.97 -12.58
C LYS A 95 8.52 -3.93 -13.34
N SER A 96 8.56 -3.69 -14.65
CA SER A 96 7.35 -3.67 -15.48
C SER A 96 6.69 -5.05 -15.57
N GLU A 97 7.48 -6.12 -15.67
CA GLU A 97 6.98 -7.50 -15.69
C GLU A 97 6.39 -7.91 -14.34
N GLU A 98 7.02 -7.53 -13.23
CA GLU A 98 6.50 -7.77 -11.89
C GLU A 98 5.16 -7.07 -11.67
N VAL A 99 5.05 -5.79 -12.06
CA VAL A 99 3.79 -5.04 -12.02
C VAL A 99 2.72 -5.74 -12.88
N ARG A 100 3.09 -6.24 -14.05
CA ARG A 100 2.16 -6.99 -14.92
C ARG A 100 1.66 -8.27 -14.26
N LYS A 101 2.57 -9.08 -13.70
CA LYS A 101 2.24 -10.34 -12.99
C LYS A 101 1.34 -10.09 -11.78
N VAL A 102 1.63 -9.05 -10.99
CA VAL A 102 0.80 -8.67 -9.84
C VAL A 102 -0.60 -8.30 -10.28
N ARG A 103 -0.71 -7.50 -11.35
CA ARG A 103 -2.00 -7.10 -11.91
C ARG A 103 -2.80 -8.29 -12.46
N GLU A 104 -2.16 -9.19 -13.20
CA GLU A 104 -2.78 -10.41 -13.71
C GLU A 104 -3.31 -11.29 -12.56
N ALA A 105 -2.52 -11.46 -11.50
CA ALA A 105 -2.93 -12.22 -10.32
C ALA A 105 -4.08 -11.56 -9.54
N GLU A 106 -4.11 -10.23 -9.48
CA GLU A 106 -5.22 -9.49 -8.85
C GLU A 106 -6.50 -9.61 -9.68
N GLU A 107 -6.41 -9.49 -11.00
CA GLU A 107 -7.54 -9.67 -11.92
C GLU A 107 -8.11 -11.10 -11.84
N GLU A 108 -7.26 -12.12 -11.68
CA GLU A 108 -7.70 -13.50 -11.47
C GLU A 108 -8.43 -13.68 -10.13
N LYS A 109 -7.91 -13.11 -9.04
CA LYS A 109 -8.59 -13.14 -7.73
C LYS A 109 -9.96 -12.46 -7.78
N ILE A 110 -10.07 -11.34 -8.47
CA ILE A 110 -11.36 -10.64 -8.66
C ILE A 110 -12.32 -11.52 -9.44
N ARG A 111 -11.84 -12.23 -10.48
CA ARG A 111 -12.67 -13.14 -11.27
C ARG A 111 -13.18 -14.33 -10.45
N GLN A 112 -12.31 -14.94 -9.64
CA GLN A 112 -12.69 -16.04 -8.74
C GLN A 112 -13.73 -15.58 -7.72
N ALA A 113 -13.52 -14.42 -7.08
CA ALA A 113 -14.47 -13.87 -6.11
C ALA A 113 -15.85 -13.57 -6.74
N ARG A 114 -15.90 -13.12 -8.00
CA ARG A 114 -17.18 -12.94 -8.72
C ARG A 114 -17.88 -14.26 -9.00
N ALA A 115 -17.15 -15.27 -9.48
CA ALA A 115 -17.71 -16.59 -9.74
C ALA A 115 -18.26 -17.25 -8.46
N GLU A 116 -17.56 -17.09 -7.33
CA GLU A 116 -18.02 -17.56 -6.02
C GLU A 116 -19.28 -16.82 -5.54
N ALA A 117 -19.33 -15.50 -5.73
CA ALA A 117 -20.51 -14.70 -5.39
C ALA A 117 -21.74 -15.10 -6.21
N GLU A 118 -21.57 -15.30 -7.53
CA GLU A 118 -22.65 -15.78 -8.42
C GLU A 118 -23.12 -17.19 -8.02
N ALA A 119 -22.19 -18.10 -7.68
CA ALA A 119 -22.54 -19.43 -7.20
C ALA A 119 -23.32 -19.39 -5.88
N TYR A 120 -22.93 -18.51 -4.95
CA TYR A 120 -23.62 -18.33 -3.68
C TYR A 120 -25.01 -17.72 -3.86
N GLU A 121 -25.16 -16.76 -4.76
CA GLU A 121 -26.45 -16.15 -5.11
C GLU A 121 -27.41 -17.20 -5.67
N LYS A 122 -26.94 -18.07 -6.57
CA LYS A 122 -27.74 -19.19 -7.10
C LYS A 122 -28.21 -20.15 -6.01
N ILE A 123 -27.34 -20.50 -5.06
CA ILE A 123 -27.71 -21.35 -3.91
C ILE A 123 -28.78 -20.66 -3.04
N LEU A 124 -28.68 -19.34 -2.85
CA LEU A 124 -29.68 -18.56 -2.13
C LEU A 124 -31.03 -18.52 -2.86
N GLU A 125 -31.04 -18.36 -4.18
CA GLU A 125 -32.25 -18.40 -4.99
C GLU A 125 -32.92 -19.77 -4.95
N GLU A 126 -32.16 -20.86 -5.09
CA GLU A 126 -32.69 -22.22 -4.97
C GLU A 126 -33.29 -22.48 -3.58
N LYS A 127 -32.64 -22.00 -2.51
CA LYS A 127 -33.19 -22.07 -1.15
C LYS A 127 -34.49 -21.27 -0.99
N LYS A 128 -34.55 -20.05 -1.53
CA LYS A 128 -35.78 -19.23 -1.49
C LYS A 128 -36.92 -19.90 -2.26
N ALA A 129 -36.64 -20.42 -3.46
CA ALA A 129 -37.62 -21.14 -4.26
C ALA A 129 -38.16 -22.39 -3.54
N HIS A 130 -37.32 -23.07 -2.73
CA HIS A 130 -37.76 -24.20 -1.91
C HIS A 130 -38.58 -23.79 -0.67
N MET A 131 -38.29 -22.63 -0.06
CA MET A 131 -39.06 -22.10 1.09
C MET A 131 -40.43 -21.51 0.70
N ASP A 132 -40.61 -21.08 -0.55
CA ASP A 132 -41.89 -20.60 -1.07
C ASP A 132 -42.82 -21.73 -1.55
N THR A 133 -42.52 -22.99 -1.19
CA THR A 133 -43.43 -24.10 -1.44
C THR A 133 -44.70 -23.96 -0.59
N ALA A 134 -45.86 -24.29 -1.17
CA ALA A 134 -47.18 -24.05 -0.58
C ALA A 134 -47.35 -24.63 0.83
N GLU A 135 -46.68 -25.73 1.16
CA GLU A 135 -46.68 -26.35 2.50
C GLU A 135 -46.17 -25.42 3.62
N ASP A 136 -45.16 -24.59 3.34
CA ASP A 136 -44.61 -23.68 4.35
C ASP A 136 -45.50 -22.45 4.55
N THR A 137 -46.24 -22.03 3.51
CA THR A 137 -47.22 -20.96 3.63
C THR A 137 -48.44 -21.37 4.46
N GLU A 138 -48.90 -22.62 4.37
CA GLU A 138 -49.97 -23.15 5.21
C GLU A 138 -49.52 -23.33 6.66
N LYS A 139 -48.31 -23.88 6.90
CA LYS A 139 -47.74 -23.97 8.26
C LYS A 139 -47.55 -22.60 8.89
N LYS A 140 -47.12 -21.60 8.13
CA LYS A 140 -46.96 -20.22 8.60
C LYS A 140 -48.31 -19.58 8.94
N LYS A 141 -49.34 -19.74 8.09
CA LYS A 141 -50.71 -19.30 8.38
C LYS A 141 -51.32 -20.03 9.58
N ALA A 142 -51.07 -21.33 9.73
CA ALA A 142 -51.54 -22.10 10.88
C ALA A 142 -50.86 -21.65 12.18
N ARG A 143 -49.56 -21.35 12.13
CA ARG A 143 -48.81 -20.77 13.25
C ARG A 143 -49.30 -19.38 13.62
N ASP A 144 -49.54 -18.51 12.63
CA ASP A 144 -50.08 -17.16 12.85
C ASP A 144 -51.52 -17.21 13.37
N ALA A 145 -52.34 -18.16 12.91
CA ALA A 145 -53.69 -18.37 13.44
C ALA A 145 -53.68 -18.88 14.88
N LEU A 146 -52.75 -19.78 15.23
CA LEU A 146 -52.52 -20.20 16.61
C LEU A 146 -52.06 -19.03 17.48
N LEU A 147 -51.09 -18.24 17.00
CA LEU A 147 -50.62 -17.05 17.70
C LEU A 147 -51.75 -16.03 17.89
N ASN A 148 -52.64 -15.82 16.92
CA ASN A 148 -53.80 -14.95 17.08
C ASN A 148 -54.87 -15.52 18.02
N ARG A 149 -55.05 -16.85 18.09
CA ARG A 149 -55.97 -17.48 19.04
C ARG A 149 -55.48 -17.46 20.48
N PHE A 150 -54.16 -17.49 20.68
CA PHE A 150 -53.52 -17.43 22.01
C PHE A 150 -52.96 -16.04 22.35
N ALA A 151 -52.97 -15.11 21.40
CA ALA A 151 -52.89 -13.69 21.67
C ALA A 151 -54.21 -13.32 22.33
N TYR A 152 -54.20 -13.25 23.66
CA TYR A 152 -55.30 -12.73 24.45
C TYR A 152 -55.84 -11.46 23.77
N GLU A 153 -57.11 -11.52 23.34
CA GLU A 153 -57.91 -10.36 22.98
C GLU A 153 -57.71 -9.31 24.07
N LYS A 154 -56.93 -8.28 23.74
CA LYS A 154 -56.93 -7.05 24.50
C LYS A 154 -58.05 -6.20 23.91
N GLU A 155 -59.29 -6.62 24.13
CA GLU A 155 -60.43 -5.74 23.96
C GLU A 155 -60.90 -5.23 25.33
N ASP A 156 -60.83 -3.90 25.40
CA ASP A 156 -61.53 -2.96 26.27
C ASP A 156 -61.21 -2.92 27.77
N ASP A 157 -60.61 -1.79 28.18
CA ASP A 157 -61.29 -0.85 29.09
C ASP A 157 -60.39 0.38 29.35
N GLY A 158 -60.91 1.57 29.01
CA GLY A 158 -60.62 2.79 29.76
C GLY A 158 -59.68 3.81 29.13
N ALA A 159 -60.28 4.84 28.54
CA ALA A 159 -59.69 6.18 28.51
C ALA A 159 -59.47 6.69 29.94
N GLY A 160 -58.32 7.28 30.24
CA GLY A 160 -58.14 8.09 31.47
C GLY A 160 -56.77 8.00 32.13
N ASP A 161 -55.97 9.05 31.91
CA ASP A 161 -55.18 9.80 32.91
C ASP A 161 -54.47 9.09 34.08
N GLY A 162 -53.14 9.31 34.14
CA GLY A 162 -52.37 9.65 35.34
C GLY A 162 -52.37 8.70 36.55
N GLY A 163 -51.24 8.02 36.81
CA GLY A 163 -51.01 7.42 38.12
C GLY A 163 -49.70 6.66 38.29
N LYS A 164 -48.77 7.26 39.05
CA LYS A 164 -47.53 6.66 39.59
C LYS A 164 -47.79 5.44 40.48
N LYS A 165 -46.74 4.59 40.59
CA LYS A 165 -46.42 3.49 41.54
C LYS A 165 -46.60 2.09 40.95
N ASP A 166 -45.75 1.09 41.19
CA ASP A 166 -44.69 0.86 42.17
C ASP A 166 -43.57 0.01 41.53
N VAL A 167 -42.40 0.04 42.17
CA VAL A 167 -41.28 -0.88 41.92
C VAL A 167 -41.70 -2.27 42.38
N ASP A 168 -41.94 -3.18 41.45
CA ASP A 168 -42.15 -4.59 41.75
C ASP A 168 -41.11 -5.42 40.96
N ASP A 169 -40.33 -6.19 41.72
CA ASP A 169 -39.24 -7.04 41.29
C ASP A 169 -39.84 -8.33 40.68
N GLY A 170 -40.48 -8.16 39.52
CA GLY A 170 -41.09 -9.23 38.75
C GLY A 170 -40.11 -9.88 37.77
N PRO A 171 -40.29 -11.17 37.43
CA PRO A 171 -39.42 -11.87 36.50
C PRO A 171 -39.37 -11.13 35.17
N VAL A 172 -38.15 -10.86 34.68
CA VAL A 172 -37.88 -10.13 33.42
C VAL A 172 -38.79 -10.68 32.33
N SER A 173 -39.74 -9.86 31.90
CA SER A 173 -40.70 -10.25 30.87
C SER A 173 -39.94 -10.50 29.56
N ASN A 174 -40.36 -11.51 28.78
CA ASN A 174 -39.77 -11.78 27.45
C ASN A 174 -39.79 -10.52 26.55
N LYS A 175 -40.67 -9.57 26.82
CA LYS A 175 -40.71 -8.26 26.14
C LYS A 175 -39.49 -7.38 26.46
N ASP A 176 -39.02 -7.41 27.70
CA ASP A 176 -37.85 -6.66 28.14
C ASP A 176 -36.56 -7.31 27.63
N VAL A 177 -36.50 -8.64 27.60
CA VAL A 177 -35.40 -9.40 26.98
C VAL A 177 -35.32 -9.12 25.47
N ALA A 178 -36.46 -9.09 24.77
CA ALA A 178 -36.50 -8.77 23.34
C ALA A 178 -36.13 -7.30 23.06
N ALA A 179 -36.59 -6.36 23.89
CA ALA A 179 -36.22 -4.95 23.78
C ALA A 179 -34.73 -4.73 24.06
N GLN A 180 -34.16 -5.46 25.02
CA GLN A 180 -32.73 -5.42 25.33
C GLN A 180 -31.90 -6.01 24.18
N ALA A 181 -32.32 -7.15 23.61
CA ALA A 181 -31.64 -7.75 22.46
C ALA A 181 -31.65 -6.83 21.21
N GLN A 182 -32.76 -6.12 20.97
CA GLN A 182 -32.82 -5.13 19.89
C GLN A 182 -31.90 -3.93 20.14
N ARG A 183 -31.84 -3.44 21.38
CA ARG A 183 -30.91 -2.34 21.74
C ARG A 183 -29.46 -2.76 21.57
N GLU A 184 -29.09 -3.97 22.02
CA GLU A 184 -27.75 -4.52 21.86
C GLU A 184 -27.38 -4.71 20.38
N HIS A 185 -28.31 -5.17 19.55
CA HIS A 185 -28.07 -5.30 18.11
C HIS A 185 -27.87 -3.94 17.43
N VAL A 186 -28.70 -2.95 17.75
CA VAL A 186 -28.56 -1.59 17.19
C VAL A 186 -27.23 -0.95 17.63
N GLN A 187 -26.80 -1.21 18.87
CA GLN A 187 -25.53 -0.70 19.38
C GLN A 187 -24.33 -1.37 18.70
N LYS A 188 -24.35 -2.70 18.49
CA LYS A 188 -23.30 -3.40 17.73
C LYS A 188 -23.16 -2.90 16.30
N VAL A 189 -24.26 -2.72 15.58
CA VAL A 189 -24.21 -2.17 14.20
C VAL A 189 -23.65 -0.75 14.18
N ARG A 190 -23.95 0.06 15.21
CA ARG A 190 -23.40 1.41 15.35
C ARG A 190 -21.89 1.39 15.65
N ASP A 191 -21.43 0.49 16.51
CA ASP A 191 -20.01 0.35 16.86
C ASP A 191 -19.17 -0.28 15.73
N GLU A 192 -19.78 -1.12 14.89
CA GLU A 192 -19.12 -1.67 13.69
C GLU A 192 -19.01 -0.63 12.57
N SER A 193 -20.01 0.25 12.44
CA SER A 193 -19.97 1.34 11.45
C SER A 193 -19.04 2.50 11.85
N SER A 194 -18.85 2.78 13.14
CA SER A 194 -17.90 3.79 13.62
C SER A 194 -16.44 3.39 13.40
N LYS A 195 -16.09 2.10 13.55
CA LYS A 195 -14.73 1.57 13.26
C LYS A 195 -14.29 1.81 11.81
N GLY A 196 -15.22 1.79 10.85
CA GLY A 196 -14.94 2.12 9.44
C GLY A 196 -14.78 3.61 9.16
N GLN A 197 -15.35 4.49 10.00
CA GLN A 197 -15.19 5.94 9.89
C GLN A 197 -13.90 6.44 10.54
N GLU A 198 -13.46 5.83 11.64
CA GLU A 198 -12.21 6.15 12.32
C GLU A 198 -10.99 5.94 11.38
N SER A 199 -10.96 4.86 10.60
CA SER A 199 -9.86 4.61 9.65
C SER A 199 -9.78 5.64 8.51
N LYS A 200 -10.92 6.19 8.07
CA LYS A 200 -10.97 7.25 7.06
C LYS A 200 -10.54 8.61 7.60
N VAL A 201 -10.86 8.91 8.86
CA VAL A 201 -10.44 10.15 9.53
C VAL A 201 -8.94 10.11 9.82
N GLU A 202 -8.42 8.99 10.32
CA GLU A 202 -6.97 8.80 10.55
C GLU A 202 -6.17 8.84 9.26
N ALA A 203 -6.64 8.22 8.17
CA ALA A 203 -5.98 8.29 6.87
C ALA A 203 -5.93 9.73 6.32
N ARG A 204 -6.99 10.53 6.54
CA ARG A 204 -7.03 11.95 6.15
C ARG A 204 -6.09 12.80 7.01
N GLN A 205 -6.00 12.53 8.32
CA GLN A 205 -5.05 13.21 9.20
C GLN A 205 -3.60 12.92 8.83
N LYS A 206 -3.25 11.63 8.61
CA LYS A 206 -1.91 11.23 8.15
C LYS A 206 -1.52 11.89 6.81
N ASN A 207 -2.46 11.98 5.87
CA ASN A 207 -2.20 12.67 4.60
C ASN A 207 -1.99 14.18 4.79
N LYS A 208 -2.77 14.83 5.67
CA LYS A 208 -2.61 16.24 6.00
C LYS A 208 -1.27 16.53 6.69
N GLU A 209 -0.80 15.65 7.56
CA GLU A 209 0.51 15.74 8.21
C GLU A 209 1.66 15.53 7.22
N ALA A 210 1.55 14.54 6.32
CA ALA A 210 2.53 14.31 5.27
C ALA A 210 2.66 15.52 4.31
N MET A 211 1.56 16.19 3.99
CA MET A 211 1.57 17.40 3.17
C MET A 211 2.21 18.58 3.89
N LYS A 212 1.97 18.76 5.20
CA LYS A 212 2.65 19.77 6.02
C LYS A 212 4.16 19.53 6.09
N LEU A 213 4.60 18.31 6.38
CA LEU A 213 6.02 17.95 6.42
C LEU A 213 6.73 18.21 5.08
N LYS A 214 6.07 17.94 3.95
CA LYS A 214 6.60 18.27 2.61
C LYS A 214 6.72 19.79 2.39
N ALA A 215 5.75 20.56 2.86
CA ALA A 215 5.78 22.02 2.78
C ALA A 215 6.90 22.61 3.64
N ASP A 216 7.04 22.14 4.88
CA ASP A 216 8.07 22.60 5.82
C ASP A 216 9.48 22.28 5.30
N LYS A 217 9.69 21.07 4.76
CA LYS A 217 10.97 20.68 4.13
C LYS A 217 11.30 21.51 2.89
N LYS A 218 10.28 21.94 2.13
CA LYS A 218 10.46 22.83 0.97
C LYS A 218 10.80 24.27 1.41
N GLU A 219 10.20 24.75 2.50
CA GLU A 219 10.50 26.06 3.08
C GLU A 219 11.91 26.09 3.69
N GLU A 220 12.33 25.02 4.36
CA GLU A 220 13.68 24.87 4.93
C GLU A 220 14.76 24.88 3.83
N ARG A 221 14.52 24.17 2.71
CA ARG A 221 15.39 24.24 1.52
C ARG A 221 15.50 25.65 0.96
N ARG A 222 14.39 26.39 0.89
CA ARG A 222 14.38 27.79 0.44
C ARG A 222 15.15 28.71 1.38
N LYS A 223 15.00 28.55 2.70
CA LYS A 223 15.76 29.33 3.71
C LYS A 223 17.26 29.01 3.71
N LYS A 224 17.64 27.76 3.41
CA LYS A 224 19.06 27.36 3.29
C LYS A 224 19.70 27.96 2.02
N ALA A 225 18.96 27.99 0.90
CA ALA A 225 19.41 28.61 -0.34
C ALA A 225 19.58 30.14 -0.22
N THR A 226 18.68 30.84 0.49
CA THR A 226 18.78 32.31 0.67
C THR A 226 19.88 32.74 1.65
N LYS A 227 20.39 31.83 2.49
CA LYS A 227 21.47 32.14 3.46
C LYS A 227 22.88 32.16 2.82
N GLY A 228 23.01 31.74 1.55
CA GLY A 228 24.27 31.76 0.79
C GLY A 228 24.54 33.07 0.04
N GLU A 229 23.54 33.93 -0.17
CA GLU A 229 23.68 35.19 -0.89
C GLU A 229 23.67 36.40 0.07
N ARG A 230 24.80 36.66 0.73
CA ARG A 230 25.40 37.99 0.96
C ARG A 230 26.41 37.98 2.11
N LYS A 231 27.68 37.93 1.72
CA LYS A 231 28.70 38.90 2.16
C LYS A 231 29.66 39.13 0.98
N ARG A 232 29.26 40.01 0.08
CA ARG A 232 30.15 40.93 -0.61
C ARG A 232 29.76 42.32 -0.15
#